data_AF-A0A7Z9KR52-F1
#
_entry.id   AF-A0A7Z9KR52-F1
#
_cell.length_a   1.000
_cell.length_b   1.000
_cell.length_c   1.000
_cell.angle_alpha   90.00
_cell.angle_beta   90.00
_cell.angle_gamma   90.00
#
_symmetry.space_group_name_H-M   'P 1'
#
loop_
_entity.id
_entity.type
_entity.pdbx_description
1 polymer ?
#
loop_
_entity_poly.entity_id
_entity_poly.type
_entity_poly.pdbx_seq_one_letter_code
_entity_poly.pdbx_strand_id
1 'polypeptide(L)' 'MLMPLFGWVENEGVEISFDGDIRPILSDKCYACHGPDKKKRKADLRLDIKESAFADRGGYFAIVPGKLLDSA' A
#
# COMPACT_ATOMS: atom_id res chain seq x y z
N MET A 1 -1.69 14.77 -47.76
CA MET A 1 -1.75 13.43 -47.12
C MET A 1 -1.82 13.66 -45.62
N LEU A 2 -2.98 13.42 -45.02
CA LEU A 2 -3.30 13.72 -43.62
C LEU A 2 -2.67 12.65 -42.70
N MET A 3 -1.78 13.06 -41.80
CA MET A 3 -1.36 12.23 -40.67
C MET A 3 -2.38 12.37 -39.52
N PRO A 4 -2.67 11.29 -38.78
CA PRO A 4 -3.91 11.16 -38.03
C PRO A 4 -3.86 11.94 -36.71
N LEU A 5 -4.92 12.71 -36.44
CA LEU A 5 -5.26 13.33 -35.15
C LEU A 5 -5.75 12.30 -34.09
N PHE A 6 -5.31 11.04 -34.19
CA PHE A 6 -5.75 9.97 -33.31
C PHE A 6 -4.59 9.02 -33.02
N GLY A 7 -4.31 8.86 -31.73
CA GLY A 7 -3.90 7.57 -31.18
C GLY A 7 -2.41 7.32 -31.05
N TRP A 8 -1.82 7.91 -30.02
CA TRP A 8 -0.85 7.19 -29.20
C TRP A 8 -1.29 7.41 -27.75
N VAL A 9 -1.99 6.42 -27.16
CA VAL A 9 -2.00 6.30 -25.70
C VAL A 9 -0.63 5.72 -25.39
N GLU A 10 0.32 6.60 -25.09
CA GLU A 10 1.51 6.20 -24.37
C GLU A 10 1.01 5.57 -23.07
N ASN A 11 1.47 4.36 -22.77
CA ASN A 11 1.21 3.77 -21.47
C ASN A 11 2.03 4.59 -20.46
N GLU A 12 1.48 5.73 -20.06
CA GLU A 12 1.91 6.51 -18.92
C GLU A 12 1.72 5.58 -17.72
N GLY A 13 2.77 4.83 -17.38
CA GLY A 13 2.75 3.96 -16.23
C GLY A 13 2.35 4.79 -15.02
N VAL A 14 1.13 4.57 -14.52
CA VAL A 14 0.59 5.33 -13.39
C VAL A 14 1.56 5.19 -12.24
N GLU A 15 2.24 6.29 -11.90
CA GLU A 15 3.11 6.34 -10.75
C GLU A 15 2.23 6.23 -9.50
N ILE A 16 2.40 5.15 -8.74
CA ILE A 16 1.63 4.93 -7.53
C ILE A 16 2.28 5.71 -6.40
N SER A 17 1.56 6.68 -5.84
CA SER A 17 1.96 7.43 -4.67
C SER A 17 1.43 6.77 -3.41
N PHE A 18 2.31 6.44 -2.46
CA PHE A 18 1.85 5.89 -1.17
C PHE A 18 0.89 6.84 -0.46
N ASP A 19 1.18 8.14 -0.45
CA ASP A 19 0.37 9.12 0.28
C ASP A 19 -0.95 9.45 -0.42
N GLY A 20 -0.97 9.43 -1.76
CA GLY A 20 -2.15 9.72 -2.57
C GLY A 20 -3.08 8.52 -2.77
N ASP A 21 -2.51 7.35 -3.06
CA ASP A 21 -3.27 6.19 -3.51
C ASP A 21 -3.44 5.14 -2.40
N ILE A 22 -2.42 4.91 -1.58
CA ILE A 22 -2.40 3.78 -0.63
C ILE A 22 -2.87 4.20 0.77
N ARG A 23 -2.33 5.29 1.31
CA ARG A 23 -2.63 5.77 2.67
C ARG A 23 -4.13 6.03 2.88
N PRO A 24 -4.89 6.62 1.92
CA PRO A 24 -6.34 6.81 2.12
C PRO A 24 -7.08 5.47 2.25
N ILE A 25 -6.70 4.47 1.46
CA ILE A 25 -7.28 3.12 1.53
C ILE A 25 -7.00 2.48 2.89
N LEU A 26 -5.75 2.53 3.36
CA LEU A 26 -5.39 1.98 4.66
C LEU A 26 -6.06 2.73 5.82
N SER A 27 -6.23 4.04 5.69
CA SER A 27 -6.92 4.87 6.68
C SER A 27 -8.39 4.48 6.82
N ASP A 28 -9.06 4.26 5.69
CA ASP A 28 -10.48 3.89 5.67
C ASP A 28 -10.72 2.44 6.12
N LYS A 29 -9.88 1.49 5.68
CA LYS A 29 -10.14 0.05 5.85
C LYS A 29 -9.38 -0.61 7.00
N CYS A 30 -8.21 -0.09 7.38
CA CYS A 30 -7.25 -0.86 8.19
C CYS A 30 -6.90 -0.18 9.52
N TYR A 31 -6.67 1.13 9.55
CA TYR A 31 -6.13 1.83 10.72
C TYR A 31 -7.05 1.82 11.95
N ALA A 32 -8.35 1.58 11.77
CA ALA A 32 -9.28 1.41 12.89
C ALA A 32 -8.87 0.27 13.85
N CYS A 33 -8.27 -0.81 13.31
CA CYS A 33 -7.77 -1.95 14.09
C CYS A 33 -6.25 -2.11 14.08
N HIS A 34 -5.55 -1.56 13.07
CA HIS A 34 -4.10 -1.72 12.89
C HIS A 34 -3.38 -0.37 12.74
N GLY A 35 -3.88 0.65 13.43
CA GLY A 35 -3.37 2.02 13.40
C GLY A 35 -2.92 2.54 14.78
N PRO A 36 -2.86 3.87 14.97
CA PRO A 36 -2.21 4.48 16.11
C PRO A 36 -2.89 4.23 17.45
N ASP A 37 -4.21 3.99 17.48
CA ASP A 37 -4.96 3.77 18.71
C ASP A 37 -4.56 2.45 19.40
N LYS A 38 -3.74 2.55 20.46
CA LYS A 38 -3.30 1.40 21.27
C LYS A 38 -4.46 0.59 21.86
N LYS A 39 -5.61 1.20 22.17
CA LYS A 39 -6.73 0.51 22.82
C LYS A 39 -7.50 -0.39 21.85
N LYS A 40 -7.49 -0.07 20.56
CA LYS A 40 -8.18 -0.84 19.51
C LYS A 40 -7.23 -1.74 18.71
N ARG A 41 -5.93 -1.58 18.91
CA ARG A 41 -4.90 -2.23 18.11
C ARG A 41 -4.92 -3.74 18.27
N LYS A 42 -5.03 -4.44 17.15
CA LYS A 42 -4.97 -5.90 17.08
C LYS A 42 -3.59 -6.35 16.63
N ALA A 43 -3.16 -7.49 17.17
CA ALA A 43 -1.90 -8.16 16.87
C ALA A 43 -0.65 -7.26 17.02
N ASP A 44 -0.75 -6.15 17.76
CA ASP A 44 0.29 -5.11 17.82
C ASP A 44 0.83 -4.65 16.44
N LEU A 45 0.01 -4.80 15.39
CA LEU A 45 0.38 -4.42 14.02
C LEU A 45 0.05 -2.94 13.78
N ARG A 46 1.01 -2.22 13.21
CA ARG A 46 0.86 -0.83 12.76
C ARG A 46 1.11 -0.72 11.27
N LEU A 47 0.04 -0.57 10.50
CA LEU A 47 0.13 -0.34 9.05
C LEU A 47 0.40 1.13 8.70
N ASP A 48 0.23 2.04 9.66
CA ASP A 48 0.53 3.46 9.52
C ASP A 48 2.02 3.81 9.75
N ILE A 49 2.83 2.84 10.18
CA ILE A 49 4.27 2.98 10.40
C ILE A 49 5.01 1.96 9.54
N LYS A 50 5.93 2.43 8.70
CA LYS A 50 6.69 1.62 7.75
C LYS A 50 7.45 0.49 8.43
N GLU A 51 8.11 0.79 9.54
CA GLU A 51 8.94 -0.16 10.28
C GLU A 51 8.10 -1.33 10.80
N SER A 52 6.88 -1.07 11.28
CA SER A 52 5.99 -2.13 11.75
C SER A 52 5.31 -2.88 10.61
N ALA A 53 5.01 -2.22 9.49
CA ALA A 53 4.38 -2.87 8.34
C ALA A 53 5.30 -3.93 7.70
N PHE A 54 6.62 -3.71 7.77
CA PHE A 54 7.65 -4.62 7.22
C PHE A 54 8.39 -5.44 8.28
N ALA A 55 7.97 -5.37 9.54
CA ALA A 55 8.62 -6.11 10.61
C ALA A 55 8.39 -7.62 10.47
N ASP A 56 9.40 -8.41 10.86
CA ASP A 56 9.24 -9.84 11.10
C ASP A 56 8.32 -10.04 12.31
N ARG A 57 7.29 -10.87 12.13
CA ARG A 57 6.28 -11.20 13.14
C ARG A 57 6.37 -12.65 13.60
N GLY A 58 7.57 -13.22 13.62
CA GLY A 58 7.84 -14.59 14.06
C GLY A 58 7.96 -15.58 12.90
N GLY A 59 8.64 -15.17 11.83
CA GLY A 59 8.83 -15.94 10.60
C GLY A 59 7.88 -15.55 9.47
N TYR A 60 7.05 -14.52 9.65
CA TYR A 60 6.15 -14.01 8.61
C TYR A 60 6.00 -12.48 8.67
N PHE A 61 5.57 -11.88 7.56
CA PHE A 61 5.51 -10.44 7.37
C PHE A 61 4.12 -10.03 6.89
N ALA A 62 3.64 -8.85 7.30
CA ALA A 62 2.40 -8.32 6.75
C ALA A 62 2.58 -7.82 5.31
N ILE A 63 3.70 -7.13 5.06
CA ILE A 63 4.07 -6.67 3.72
C ILE A 63 5.55 -7.00 3.47
N VAL A 64 5.82 -7.62 2.33
CA VAL A 64 7.17 -7.92 1.85
C VAL A 64 7.49 -7.00 0.66
N PRO A 65 8.44 -6.06 0.79
CA PRO A 65 8.77 -5.12 -0.28
C PRO A 65 9.13 -5.82 -1.60
N GLY A 66 8.45 -5.42 -2.68
CA GLY A 66 8.68 -5.97 -4.02
C GLY A 66 8.15 -7.39 -4.25
N LYS A 67 7.52 -8.02 -3.25
CA LYS A 67 7.00 -9.39 -3.36
C LYS A 67 5.52 -9.44 -2.97
N LEU A 68 4.68 -9.14 -3.96
CA LEU A 68 3.22 -9.09 -3.78
C LEU A 68 2.66 -10.40 -3.23
N LEU A 69 3.08 -11.54 -3.79
CA LEU A 69 2.56 -12.86 -3.40
C LEU A 69 3.05 -13.35 -2.03
N ASP A 70 4.08 -12.71 -1.48
CA ASP A 70 4.64 -13.04 -0.16
C ASP A 70 4.08 -12.12 0.94
N SER A 71 3.19 -11.17 0.59
CA SER A 71 2.56 -10.22 1.54
C SER A 71 1.17 -10.72 1.95
N ALA A 72 0.80 -10.60 3.24
CA ALA A 72 -0.43 -11.19 3.80
C ALA A 72 -1.04 -10.39 4.96
#